data_AF-A0A915Z3U9-F1
#
_entry.id   AF-A0A915Z3U9-F1
#
_cell.length_a   1.000
_cell.length_b   1.000
_cell.length_c   1.000
_cell.angle_alpha   90.00
_cell.angle_beta   90.00
_cell.angle_gamma   90.00
#
_symmetry.space_group_name_H-M   'P 1'
#
loop_
_entity.id
_entity.type
_entity.pdbx_description
1 polymer ?
#
loop_
_entity_poly.entity_id
_entity_poly.type
_entity_poly.pdbx_seq_one_letter_code
_entity_poly.pdbx_strand_id
1 'polypeptide(L)'
;MQKSLERDEMQNSPTPISNQMGVDTEFPLKPGWALKENQKMGNKGGGKRISKKVIQYLQAYFHAGNLNPKDRYTAEKMHESLKELAHENELSVEDIPEVKTIKGWIGRYSASSKKEMSEKALEQCALEESSLITNTTHNRASKRQKRG
;
A
#
# COMPACT_ATOMS: atom_id res chain seq x y z
N MET A 1 2.17 -24.66 -77.94
CA MET A 1 2.72 -23.50 -77.23
C MET A 1 1.85 -22.29 -77.53
N GLN A 2 1.33 -21.69 -76.45
CA GLN A 2 0.92 -20.29 -76.26
C GLN A 2 0.23 -19.53 -77.42
N LYS A 3 -1.06 -19.24 -77.21
CA LYS A 3 -1.75 -18.07 -77.78
C LYS A 3 -1.86 -17.03 -76.66
N SER A 4 -1.10 -15.94 -76.78
CA SER A 4 -1.26 -14.70 -76.00
C SER A 4 -2.34 -13.85 -76.67
N LEU A 5 -3.33 -13.40 -75.91
CA LEU A 5 -3.42 -12.06 -75.31
C LEU A 5 -3.95 -11.04 -76.32
N GLU A 6 -5.26 -10.78 -76.25
CA GLU A 6 -5.89 -9.45 -76.28
C GLU A 6 -7.39 -9.68 -76.06
N ARG A 7 -7.99 -9.08 -75.03
CA ARG A 7 -9.44 -8.75 -75.08
C ARG A 7 -9.77 -7.67 -74.06
N ASP A 8 -10.48 -6.70 -74.61
CA ASP A 8 -10.78 -5.36 -74.17
C ASP A 8 -11.50 -5.18 -72.82
N GLU A 9 -11.23 -4.00 -72.31
CA GLU A 9 -11.89 -3.20 -71.30
C GLU A 9 -13.42 -3.08 -71.47
N MET A 10 -14.20 -3.39 -70.42
CA MET A 10 -15.52 -2.78 -70.19
C MET A 10 -15.80 -2.62 -68.70
N GLN A 11 -15.60 -1.40 -68.20
CA GLN A 11 -16.46 -0.62 -67.30
C GLN A 11 -17.39 -1.38 -66.32
N ASN A 12 -17.10 -1.27 -65.01
CA ASN A 12 -18.15 -1.05 -64.01
C ASN A 12 -17.59 -0.34 -62.76
N SER A 13 -18.16 0.81 -62.43
CA SER A 13 -17.88 1.63 -61.24
C SER A 13 -19.06 1.50 -60.24
N PRO A 14 -19.03 2.12 -59.06
CA PRO A 14 -18.81 1.47 -57.77
C PRO A 14 -20.11 1.36 -56.95
N THR A 15 -20.19 0.43 -56.00
CA THR A 15 -21.13 0.58 -54.88
C THR A 15 -20.45 0.28 -53.54
N PRO A 16 -20.56 1.19 -52.55
CA PRO A 16 -19.98 1.04 -51.24
C PRO A 16 -20.92 0.18 -50.39
N ILE A 17 -20.42 -0.95 -49.88
CA ILE A 17 -21.13 -1.68 -48.83
C ILE A 17 -20.96 -0.90 -47.53
N SER A 18 -21.92 0.00 -47.31
CA SER A 18 -22.23 0.59 -46.02
C SER A 18 -22.70 -0.51 -45.08
N ASN A 19 -21.80 -1.00 -44.23
CA ASN A 19 -22.18 -1.61 -42.95
C ASN A 19 -21.80 -0.65 -41.83
N GLN A 20 -22.54 0.46 -41.76
CA GLN A 20 -22.68 1.23 -40.54
C GLN A 20 -23.51 0.42 -39.54
N MET A 21 -22.85 -0.43 -38.74
CA MET A 21 -23.34 -0.71 -37.39
C MET A 21 -22.65 0.27 -36.45
N GLY A 22 -23.06 1.53 -36.58
CA GLY A 22 -22.69 2.61 -35.68
C GLY A 22 -23.32 2.35 -34.32
N VAL A 23 -22.62 1.60 -33.49
CA VAL A 23 -22.69 1.84 -32.05
C VAL A 23 -21.63 2.91 -31.78
N ASP A 24 -21.90 4.14 -32.26
CA ASP A 24 -21.25 5.37 -31.77
C ASP A 24 -21.76 5.61 -30.35
N THR A 25 -21.49 4.65 -29.45
CA THR A 25 -21.40 4.99 -28.04
C THR A 25 -20.05 5.66 -27.92
N GLU A 26 -20.00 6.93 -28.33
CA GLU A 26 -18.84 7.78 -28.15
C GLU A 26 -18.47 7.66 -26.67
N PHE A 27 -17.37 6.96 -26.39
CA PHE A 27 -16.89 6.84 -25.03
C PHE A 27 -16.64 8.28 -24.57
N PRO A 28 -17.13 8.70 -23.40
CA PRO A 28 -17.12 10.11 -22.99
C PRO A 28 -15.70 10.70 -22.85
N LEU A 29 -14.66 9.90 -23.10
CA LEU A 29 -13.26 10.25 -22.95
C LEU A 29 -12.55 10.00 -24.27
N LYS A 30 -11.68 10.95 -24.64
CA LYS A 30 -10.94 10.89 -25.90
C LYS A 30 -10.09 9.61 -25.99
N PRO A 31 -9.94 9.03 -27.19
CA PRO A 31 -8.99 7.95 -27.42
C PRO A 31 -7.62 8.31 -26.84
N GLY A 32 -7.03 7.40 -26.08
CA GLY A 32 -5.75 7.62 -25.42
C GLY A 32 -5.81 8.02 -23.94
N TRP A 33 -7.01 8.19 -23.34
CA TRP A 33 -7.13 8.51 -21.91
C TRP A 33 -6.53 7.44 -20.97
N ALA A 34 -6.55 6.18 -21.39
CA ALA A 34 -5.96 5.07 -20.64
C ALA A 34 -4.49 4.79 -21.01
N LEU A 35 -3.90 5.55 -21.94
CA LEU A 35 -2.49 5.35 -22.29
C LEU A 35 -1.59 5.88 -21.18
N LYS A 36 -0.59 5.08 -20.81
CA LYS A 36 0.37 5.39 -19.74
C LYS A 36 1.11 6.71 -20.00
N GLU A 37 1.35 7.06 -21.26
CA GLU A 37 1.96 8.34 -21.66
C GLU A 37 1.09 9.57 -21.32
N ASN A 38 -0.23 9.40 -21.31
CA ASN A 38 -1.21 10.45 -21.03
C ASN A 38 -1.61 10.49 -19.55
N GLN A 39 -1.06 9.58 -18.74
CA GLN A 39 -1.33 9.53 -17.31
C GLN A 39 -0.69 10.74 -16.61
N LYS A 40 -1.52 11.70 -16.20
CA LYS A 40 -1.10 12.75 -15.28
C LYS A 40 -0.95 12.16 -13.88
N MET A 41 0.28 11.77 -13.50
CA MET A 41 0.56 11.51 -12.09
C MET A 41 0.41 12.82 -11.33
N GLY A 42 -0.64 12.94 -10.52
CA GLY A 42 -0.70 14.03 -9.55
C GLY A 42 0.53 13.97 -8.65
N ASN A 43 1.05 15.13 -8.24
CA ASN A 43 2.19 15.26 -7.32
C ASN A 43 1.81 14.75 -5.93
N LYS A 44 1.61 13.44 -5.81
CA LYS A 44 1.14 12.77 -4.60
C LYS A 44 2.31 12.72 -3.63
N GLY A 45 2.38 13.70 -2.74
CA GLY A 45 3.41 13.79 -1.69
C GLY A 45 4.38 14.96 -1.78
N GLY A 46 4.09 16.00 -2.56
CA GLY A 46 4.89 17.24 -2.60
C GLY A 46 4.69 18.17 -1.38
N GLY A 47 3.79 17.85 -0.45
CA GLY A 47 3.62 18.61 0.78
C GLY A 47 4.75 18.37 1.79
N LYS A 48 5.01 19.34 2.67
CA LYS A 48 5.98 19.22 3.77
C LYS A 48 5.70 17.93 4.56
N ARG A 49 6.70 17.06 4.65
CA ARG A 49 6.63 15.82 5.41
C ARG A 49 6.88 16.11 6.90
N ILE A 50 6.21 15.35 7.77
CA ILE A 50 6.50 15.37 9.21
C ILE A 50 7.95 14.91 9.41
N SER A 51 8.73 15.62 10.21
CA SER A 51 10.11 15.28 10.47
C SER A 51 10.22 13.97 11.27
N LYS A 52 11.33 13.24 11.10
CA LYS A 52 11.56 11.97 11.81
C LYS A 52 11.50 12.15 13.33
N LYS A 53 12.02 13.27 13.83
CA LYS A 53 12.03 13.61 15.26
C LYS A 53 10.60 13.74 15.81
N VAL A 54 9.72 14.46 15.11
CA VAL A 54 8.30 14.54 15.49
C VAL A 54 7.64 13.16 15.48
N ILE A 55 7.93 12.33 14.47
CA ILE A 55 7.39 10.96 14.40
C ILE A 55 7.79 10.14 15.64
N GLN A 56 9.03 10.26 16.12
CA GLN A 56 9.49 9.55 17.32
C GLN A 56 8.70 9.93 18.57
N TYR A 57 8.43 11.23 18.79
CA TYR A 57 7.58 11.65 19.92
C TYR A 57 6.15 11.13 19.78
N LEU A 58 5.56 11.23 18.58
CA LEU A 58 4.22 10.71 18.32
C LEU A 58 4.12 9.21 18.61
N GLN A 59 5.17 8.43 18.29
CA GLN A 59 5.26 7.01 18.64
C GLN A 59 5.34 6.81 20.15
N ALA A 60 6.21 7.55 20.85
CA ALA A 60 6.34 7.45 22.31
C ALA A 60 5.00 7.73 23.02
N TYR A 61 4.29 8.79 22.64
CA TYR A 61 2.97 9.13 23.18
C TYR A 61 1.92 8.06 22.85
N PHE A 62 1.97 7.47 21.66
CA PHE A 62 1.07 6.39 21.27
C PHE A 62 1.30 5.13 22.14
N HIS A 63 2.56 4.77 22.39
CA HIS A 63 2.90 3.60 23.20
C HIS A 63 2.56 3.78 24.69
N ALA A 64 2.66 4.99 25.24
CA ALA A 64 2.23 5.27 26.61
C ALA A 64 0.77 4.84 26.85
N GLY A 65 -0.12 5.15 25.90
CA GLY A 65 -1.52 4.74 25.96
C GLY A 65 -1.78 3.24 25.81
N ASN A 66 -0.86 2.51 25.17
CA ASN A 66 -0.96 1.04 25.06
C ASN A 66 -0.59 0.34 26.36
N LEU A 67 0.32 0.92 27.15
CA LEU A 67 0.69 0.41 28.47
C LEU A 67 -0.42 0.71 29.49
N ASN A 68 -0.92 1.94 29.49
CA ASN A 68 -1.96 2.39 30.43
C ASN A 68 -3.05 3.19 29.69
N PRO A 69 -4.32 2.75 29.75
CA PRO A 69 -5.42 3.49 29.10
C PRO A 69 -5.61 4.92 29.61
N LYS A 70 -5.24 5.19 30.87
CA LYS A 70 -5.29 6.53 31.48
C LYS A 70 -4.28 7.49 30.86
N ASP A 71 -3.15 6.96 30.42
CA ASP A 71 -2.05 7.72 29.80
C ASP A 71 -2.24 7.84 28.28
N ARG A 72 -3.41 7.48 27.75
CA ARG A 72 -3.69 7.55 26.32
C ARG A 72 -3.78 8.99 25.86
N TYR A 73 -2.86 9.35 24.98
CA TYR A 73 -2.84 10.65 24.34
C TYR A 73 -3.94 10.75 23.27
N THR A 74 -4.74 11.81 23.35
CA THR A 74 -5.56 12.28 22.23
C THR A 74 -4.69 13.08 21.25
N ALA A 75 -5.19 13.32 20.04
CA ALA A 75 -4.43 14.11 19.07
C ALA A 75 -4.20 15.55 19.55
N GLU A 76 -5.14 16.10 20.30
CA GLU A 76 -5.05 17.41 20.95
C GLU A 76 -3.91 17.42 21.99
N LYS A 77 -3.88 16.43 22.90
CA LYS A 77 -2.81 16.29 23.89
C LYS A 77 -1.43 16.11 23.24
N MET A 78 -1.31 15.30 22.17
CA MET A 78 -0.05 15.15 21.45
C MET A 78 0.41 16.49 20.85
N HIS A 79 -0.53 17.27 20.30
CA HIS A 79 -0.22 18.57 19.73
C HIS A 79 0.24 19.58 20.79
N GLU A 80 -0.38 19.57 21.97
CA GLU A 80 0.02 20.39 23.12
C GLU A 80 1.43 20.03 23.60
N SER A 81 1.72 18.74 23.82
CA SER A 81 3.07 18.32 24.23
C SER A 81 4.13 18.63 23.17
N LEU A 82 3.82 18.57 21.87
CA LEU A 82 4.74 19.01 20.82
C LEU A 82 5.01 20.53 20.86
N LYS A 83 4.03 21.34 21.30
CA LYS A 83 4.23 22.78 21.52
C LYS A 83 5.12 23.06 22.74
N GLU A 84 4.97 22.29 23.81
CA GLU A 84 5.85 22.36 24.99
C GLU A 84 7.31 22.07 24.58
N LEU A 85 7.54 21.01 23.80
CA LEU A 85 8.86 20.67 23.27
C LEU A 85 9.45 21.76 22.36
N ALA A 86 8.61 22.45 21.60
CA ALA A 86 9.07 23.58 20.79
C ALA A 86 9.42 24.80 21.64
N HIS A 87 8.70 25.04 22.74
CA HIS A 87 9.02 26.09 23.71
C HIS A 87 10.37 25.80 24.42
N GLU A 88 10.69 24.53 24.67
CA GLU A 88 11.98 24.09 25.21
C GLU A 88 13.12 24.11 24.18
N ASN A 89 12.86 24.56 22.95
CA ASN A 89 13.79 24.55 21.80
C ASN A 89 14.26 23.14 21.37
N GLU A 90 13.55 22.09 21.80
CA GLU A 90 13.83 20.73 21.36
C GLU A 90 13.26 20.47 19.95
N LEU A 91 12.21 21.20 19.56
CA LEU A 91 11.59 21.14 18.24
C LEU A 91 11.48 22.54 17.61
N SER A 92 11.54 22.62 16.27
CA SER A 92 11.19 23.85 15.55
C SER A 92 9.65 24.00 15.52
N VAL A 93 9.17 25.23 15.71
CA VAL A 93 7.73 25.55 15.69
C VAL A 93 7.11 25.22 14.33
N GLU A 94 7.89 25.38 13.25
CA GLU A 94 7.49 25.09 11.87
C GLU A 94 7.30 23.59 11.62
N ASP A 95 7.88 22.74 12.46
CA ASP A 95 7.79 21.28 12.34
C ASP A 95 6.58 20.69 13.10
N ILE A 96 5.89 21.50 13.90
CA ILE A 96 4.71 21.04 14.63
C ILE A 96 3.57 20.76 13.65
N PRO A 97 3.11 19.50 13.52
CA PRO A 97 2.00 19.17 12.66
C PRO A 97 0.68 19.64 13.28
N GLU A 98 -0.26 20.01 12.42
CA GLU A 98 -1.63 20.30 12.84
C GLU A 98 -2.31 19.08 13.47
N VAL A 99 -3.27 19.33 14.37
CA VAL A 99 -4.08 18.28 15.03
C VAL A 99 -4.73 17.34 14.01
N LYS A 100 -5.26 17.84 12.88
CA LYS A 100 -5.86 17.02 11.82
C LYS A 100 -4.86 16.03 11.21
N THR A 101 -3.61 16.46 11.06
CA THR A 101 -2.51 15.64 10.55
C THR A 101 -2.13 14.56 11.55
N ILE A 102 -2.09 14.90 12.84
CA ILE A 102 -1.85 13.96 13.94
C ILE A 102 -2.98 12.90 13.99
N LYS A 103 -4.26 13.30 13.91
CA LYS A 103 -5.39 12.36 13.85
C LYS A 103 -5.24 11.37 12.70
N GLY A 104 -4.95 11.86 11.49
CA GLY A 104 -4.71 11.02 10.32
C GLY A 104 -3.47 10.13 10.46
N TRP A 105 -2.42 10.60 11.13
CA TRP A 105 -1.23 9.81 11.43
C TRP A 105 -1.54 8.68 12.42
N ILE A 106 -2.25 8.96 13.53
CA ILE A 106 -2.66 7.96 14.53
C ILE A 106 -3.47 6.84 13.87
N GLY A 107 -4.43 7.19 13.01
CA GLY A 107 -5.25 6.19 12.30
C GLY A 107 -4.40 5.26 11.43
N ARG A 108 -3.47 5.82 10.64
CA ARG A 108 -2.55 5.04 9.79
C ARG A 108 -1.59 4.19 10.62
N TYR A 109 -1.00 4.77 11.66
CA TYR A 109 -0.04 4.11 12.51
C TYR A 109 -0.68 2.96 13.29
N SER A 110 -1.90 3.14 13.81
CA SER A 110 -2.66 2.08 14.47
C SER A 110 -2.96 0.92 13.53
N ALA A 111 -3.40 1.18 12.30
CA ALA A 111 -3.64 0.14 11.31
C ALA A 111 -2.35 -0.65 10.97
N SER A 112 -1.25 0.08 10.75
CA SER A 112 0.06 -0.54 10.49
C SER A 112 0.54 -1.37 11.67
N SER A 113 0.40 -0.87 12.89
CA SER A 113 0.83 -1.56 14.11
C SER A 113 0.04 -2.86 14.35
N LYS A 114 -1.28 -2.85 14.11
CA LYS A 114 -2.11 -4.07 14.20
C LYS A 114 -1.67 -5.12 13.18
N LYS A 115 -1.38 -4.69 11.95
CA LYS A 115 -0.87 -5.56 10.89
C LYS A 115 0.48 -6.17 11.30
N GLU A 116 1.43 -5.35 11.75
CA GLU A 116 2.75 -5.81 12.20
C GLU A 116 2.65 -6.80 13.37
N MET A 117 1.77 -6.53 14.34
CA MET A 117 1.51 -7.45 15.45
C MET A 117 0.97 -8.80 14.95
N SER A 118 0.06 -8.80 13.98
CA SER A 118 -0.46 -10.04 13.39
C SER A 118 0.59 -10.82 12.60
N GLU A 119 1.47 -10.13 11.87
CA GLU A 119 2.59 -10.74 11.15
C GLU A 119 3.56 -11.40 12.14
N LYS A 120 3.95 -10.68 13.19
CA LYS A 120 4.81 -11.22 14.26
C LYS A 120 4.19 -12.41 14.99
N ALA A 121 2.87 -12.40 15.23
CA ALA A 121 2.18 -13.53 15.85
C ALA A 121 2.24 -14.79 14.97
N LEU A 122 2.05 -14.65 13.65
CA LEU A 122 2.16 -15.77 12.71
C LEU A 122 3.59 -16.31 12.62
N GLU A 123 4.59 -15.43 12.59
CA GLU A 123 6.00 -15.81 12.63
C GLU A 123 6.35 -16.59 13.90
N GLN A 124 5.88 -16.13 15.06
CA GLN A 124 6.07 -16.83 16.33
C GLN A 124 5.41 -18.21 16.33
N CYS A 125 4.18 -18.32 15.84
CA CYS A 125 3.51 -19.63 15.69
C CYS A 125 4.32 -20.60 14.81
N ALA A 126 4.88 -20.12 13.70
CA ALA A 126 5.67 -20.94 12.79
C ALA A 126 7.02 -21.40 13.38
N LEU A 127 7.66 -20.56 14.20
CA LEU A 127 8.92 -20.90 14.87
C LEU A 127 8.71 -21.90 16.01
N GLU A 128 7.62 -21.78 16.76
CA GLU A 128 7.27 -22.74 17.82
C GLU A 128 6.95 -24.14 17.26
N GLU A 129 6.30 -24.24 16.10
CA GLU A 129 6.11 -25.53 15.41
C GLU A 129 7.44 -26.20 15.04
N SER A 130 8.43 -25.41 14.58
CA SER A 130 9.75 -25.95 14.27
C SER A 130 10.50 -26.47 15.51
N SER A 131 10.27 -25.86 16.68
CA SER A 131 10.89 -26.26 17.96
C SER A 131 10.29 -27.55 18.53
N LEU A 132 8.98 -27.78 18.34
CA LEU A 132 8.28 -28.99 18.80
C LEU A 132 8.68 -30.25 18.02
N ILE A 133 8.99 -30.11 16.73
CA ILE A 133 9.38 -31.23 15.85
C ILE A 133 10.77 -31.77 16.22
N THR A 134 11.74 -30.89 16.50
CA THR A 134 13.11 -31.30 16.89
C THR A 134 13.15 -31.92 18.30
N ASN A 135 12.23 -31.51 19.18
CA ASN A 135 12.16 -32.05 20.53
C ASN A 135 11.47 -33.43 20.62
N THR A 136 10.66 -33.79 19.63
CA THR A 136 10.00 -35.10 19.59
C THR A 136 10.90 -36.20 18.98
N THR A 137 11.81 -35.85 18.06
CA THR A 137 12.67 -36.84 17.39
C THR A 137 13.79 -37.38 18.28
N HIS A 138 14.37 -36.56 19.17
CA HIS A 138 15.41 -37.04 20.09
C HIS A 138 14.85 -37.98 21.18
N ASN A 139 13.60 -37.78 21.62
CA ASN A 139 12.97 -38.62 22.64
C ASN A 139 12.39 -39.95 22.10
N ARG A 140 12.14 -40.05 20.79
CA ARG A 140 11.56 -41.26 20.19
C ARG A 140 12.61 -42.35 19.90
N ALA A 141 13.88 -41.98 19.73
CA ALA A 141 14.98 -42.91 19.44
C ALA A 141 15.39 -43.78 20.65
N SER A 142 15.20 -43.32 21.89
CA SER A 142 15.67 -44.01 23.09
C SER A 142 14.73 -45.10 23.64
N LYS A 143 13.57 -45.36 23.00
CA LYS A 143 12.53 -46.27 23.54
C LYS A 143 12.39 -47.63 22.82
N ARG A 144 13.38 -48.03 22.00
CA ARG A 144 13.45 -49.36 21.35
C ARG A 144 14.74 -50.11 21.69
N GLN A 145 15.07 -50.28 22.97
CA GLN A 145 16.07 -51.28 23.39
C GLN A 145 15.84 -51.63 24.86
N LYS A 146 14.87 -52.51 25.14
CA LYS A 146 14.78 -53.29 26.38
C LYS A 146 13.69 -54.36 26.25
N ARG A 147 13.98 -55.40 25.46
CA ARG A 147 13.35 -56.72 25.54
C ARG A 147 14.35 -57.75 25.03
N GLY A 148 14.68 -58.73 25.88
CA GLY A 148 15.57 -59.86 25.59
C GLY A 148 16.72 -59.89 26.56
#